data_AF-A0A1T4KXL2-F1
#
_entry.id   AF-A0A1T4KXL2-F1
#
_cell.length_a   1.000
_cell.length_b   1.000
_cell.length_c   1.000
_cell.angle_alpha   90.00
_cell.angle_beta   90.00
_cell.angle_gamma   90.00
#
_symmetry.space_group_name_H-M   'P 1'
#
loop_
_entity.id
_entity.type
_entity.pdbx_description
1 polymer ?
#
loop_
_entity_poly.entity_id
_entity_poly.type
_entity_poly.pdbx_seq_one_letter_code
_entity_poly.pdbx_strand_id
1 'polypeptide(L)'
;MDVYRISKCAYINDLTGTGSRLYGGRWNSPGHSIVYTAGSRALSALEVLVHIPLKNIIQDFCIATIHIPDDIAIKVLTKKDLPSGWQSLAPFPALQAIGDEWVDTARYAVLRIPSVVIAEENNYLINPQHPDAGRITITDTQPFMFDQRLRKV
;
A
#
# COMPACT_ATOMS: atom_id res chain seq x y z
N MET A 1 8.03 0.89 13.90
CA MET A 1 8.67 0.75 12.56
C MET A 1 8.13 1.80 11.58
N ASP A 2 8.89 2.11 10.52
CA ASP A 2 8.46 3.06 9.49
C ASP A 2 8.13 2.36 8.16
N VAL A 3 7.07 2.83 7.51
CA VAL A 3 6.61 2.42 6.17
C VAL A 3 6.40 3.64 5.28
N TYR A 4 6.33 3.41 3.98
CA TYR A 4 6.40 4.49 2.99
C TYR A 4 5.24 4.45 2.02
N ARG A 5 4.72 5.63 1.69
CA ARG A 5 3.66 5.79 0.70
C ARG A 5 4.04 6.91 -0.24
N ILE A 6 3.98 6.64 -1.55
CA ILE A 6 4.05 7.66 -2.60
C ILE A 6 2.65 7.83 -3.17
N SER A 7 2.20 9.07 -3.25
CA SER A 7 0.94 9.45 -3.87
C SER A 7 1.02 10.88 -4.39
N LYS A 8 -0.01 11.36 -5.08
CA LYS A 8 -0.11 12.78 -5.39
C LYS A 8 -0.07 13.58 -4.10
N CYS A 9 0.64 14.70 -4.09
CA CYS A 9 0.78 15.54 -2.90
C CYS A 9 -0.58 15.97 -2.32
N ALA A 10 -1.59 16.15 -3.18
CA ALA A 10 -2.97 16.46 -2.74
C ALA A 10 -3.61 15.37 -1.84
N TYR A 11 -3.14 14.12 -1.91
CA TYR A 11 -3.71 12.97 -1.20
C TYR A 11 -2.72 12.31 -0.25
N ILE A 12 -1.50 12.83 -0.12
CA ILE A 12 -0.42 12.16 0.63
C ILE A 12 -0.75 12.04 2.13
N ASN A 13 -1.51 13.01 2.65
CA ASN A 13 -1.95 13.05 4.05
C ASN A 13 -3.22 12.23 4.31
N ASP A 14 -3.82 11.61 3.29
CA ASP A 14 -5.01 10.77 3.46
C ASP A 14 -4.63 9.40 4.04
N LEU A 15 -4.87 9.19 5.34
CA LEU A 15 -4.80 7.87 5.97
C LEU A 15 -6.18 7.20 6.10
N THR A 16 -7.22 7.73 5.44
CA THR A 16 -8.58 7.14 5.50
C THR A 16 -8.80 6.04 4.45
N GLY A 17 -7.86 5.84 3.53
CA GLY A 17 -7.98 4.85 2.45
C GLY A 17 -9.09 5.19 1.44
N THR A 18 -9.39 6.47 1.22
CA THR A 18 -10.53 6.86 0.38
C THR A 18 -10.35 6.42 -1.08
N GLY A 19 -9.14 6.53 -1.63
CA GLY A 19 -8.87 6.10 -3.01
C GLY A 19 -9.13 4.60 -3.24
N SER A 20 -8.60 3.74 -2.36
CA SER A 20 -8.82 2.29 -2.44
C SER A 20 -10.27 1.92 -2.16
N ARG A 21 -10.96 2.62 -1.26
CA ARG A 21 -12.40 2.41 -1.03
C ARG A 21 -13.22 2.67 -2.30
N LEU A 22 -12.92 3.74 -3.03
CA LEU A 22 -13.72 4.13 -4.20
C LEU A 22 -13.46 3.24 -5.42
N TYR A 23 -12.21 2.87 -5.65
CA TYR A 23 -11.79 2.21 -6.90
C TYR A 23 -11.37 0.74 -6.73
N GLY A 24 -11.28 0.27 -5.48
CA GLY A 24 -10.67 -1.01 -5.16
C GLY A 24 -9.15 -0.98 -5.30
N GLY A 25 -8.56 -2.13 -5.05
CA GLY A 25 -7.15 -2.40 -5.27
C GLY A 25 -6.92 -3.90 -5.40
N ARG A 26 -5.65 -4.32 -5.40
CA ARG A 26 -5.32 -5.75 -5.44
C ARG A 26 -5.81 -6.50 -4.19
N TRP A 27 -5.84 -5.80 -3.06
CA TRP A 27 -6.13 -6.38 -1.73
C TRP A 27 -7.42 -5.82 -1.14
N ASN A 28 -8.28 -5.19 -1.94
CA ASN A 28 -9.62 -4.83 -1.49
C ASN A 28 -10.58 -4.63 -2.66
N SER A 29 -11.83 -5.00 -2.44
CA SER A 29 -12.94 -4.61 -3.30
C SER A 29 -13.33 -3.14 -3.05
N PRO A 30 -13.96 -2.45 -4.02
CA PRO A 30 -14.62 -1.18 -3.76
C PRO A 30 -15.59 -1.29 -2.57
N GLY A 31 -15.57 -0.31 -1.68
CA GLY A 31 -16.30 -0.32 -0.41
C GLY A 31 -15.42 -0.49 0.82
N HIS A 32 -14.30 -1.20 0.73
CA HIS A 32 -13.37 -1.41 1.84
C HIS A 32 -12.21 -0.41 1.78
N SER A 33 -11.93 0.26 2.89
CA SER A 33 -10.85 1.25 2.95
C SER A 33 -9.55 0.58 3.36
N ILE A 34 -8.49 0.75 2.56
CA ILE A 34 -7.14 0.30 2.90
C ILE A 34 -6.13 1.39 2.55
N VAL A 35 -5.20 1.71 3.46
CA VAL A 35 -4.02 2.51 3.10
C VAL A 35 -2.90 1.58 2.69
N TYR A 36 -2.44 1.73 1.45
CA TYR A 36 -1.33 0.96 0.88
C TYR A 36 -0.01 1.66 1.17
N THR A 37 0.91 0.91 1.77
CA THR A 37 2.29 1.36 2.04
C THR A 37 3.28 0.25 1.70
N ALA A 38 4.55 0.62 1.55
CA ALA A 38 5.65 -0.28 1.26
C ALA A 38 6.69 -0.26 2.39
N GLY A 39 7.40 -1.38 2.58
CA GLY A 39 8.46 -1.49 3.59
C GLY A 39 9.70 -0.65 3.32
N SER A 40 9.86 -0.12 2.10
CA SER A 40 10.97 0.77 1.74
C SER A 40 10.52 1.87 0.79
N ARG A 41 11.27 2.98 0.75
CA ARG A 41 11.05 4.07 -0.22
C ARG A 41 11.21 3.58 -1.66
N ALA A 42 12.20 2.71 -1.89
CA ALA A 42 12.48 2.11 -3.20
C ALA A 42 11.31 1.25 -3.68
N LEU A 43 10.74 0.41 -2.80
CA LEU A 43 9.58 -0.40 -3.12
C LEU A 43 8.35 0.47 -3.38
N SER A 44 8.12 1.51 -2.57
CA SER A 44 7.01 2.44 -2.81
C SER A 44 7.11 3.11 -4.19
N ALA A 45 8.32 3.49 -4.59
CA ALA A 45 8.58 4.06 -5.90
C ALA A 45 8.34 3.03 -7.02
N LEU A 46 8.79 1.79 -6.83
CA LEU A 46 8.59 0.71 -7.79
C LEU A 46 7.11 0.36 -7.98
N GLU A 47 6.33 0.30 -6.89
CA GLU A 47 4.88 0.06 -6.95
C GLU A 47 4.17 1.14 -7.79
N VAL A 48 4.58 2.41 -7.69
CA VAL A 48 4.04 3.47 -8.56
C VAL A 48 4.44 3.25 -10.03
N LEU A 49 5.70 2.91 -10.29
CA LEU A 49 6.24 2.74 -11.65
C LEU A 49 5.61 1.57 -12.41
N VAL A 50 5.24 0.49 -11.73
CA VAL A 50 4.60 -0.66 -12.39
C VAL A 50 3.10 -0.45 -12.64
N HIS A 51 2.44 0.43 -11.88
CA HIS A 51 1.01 0.71 -12.02
C HIS A 51 0.71 1.92 -12.92
N ILE A 52 1.64 2.86 -13.06
CA ILE A 52 1.45 4.08 -13.86
C ILE A 52 2.48 4.10 -14.99
N PRO A 53 2.05 4.12 -16.27
CA PRO A 53 2.97 4.32 -17.38
C PRO A 53 3.80 5.58 -17.19
N LEU A 54 5.13 5.48 -17.30
CA LEU A 54 6.09 6.58 -17.10
C LEU A 54 5.73 7.88 -17.85
N LYS A 55 5.15 7.75 -19.04
CA LYS A 55 4.67 8.87 -19.87
C LYS A 55 3.55 9.70 -19.24
N ASN A 56 2.82 9.11 -18.28
CA ASN A 56 1.70 9.73 -17.59
C ASN A 56 2.07 10.25 -16.18
N ILE A 57 3.33 10.11 -15.76
CA ILE A 57 3.81 10.64 -14.48
C ILE A 57 3.96 12.15 -14.59
N ILE A 58 2.93 12.86 -14.14
CA ILE A 58 3.00 14.27 -13.77
C ILE A 58 3.81 14.32 -12.47
N GLN A 59 4.79 15.24 -12.37
CA GLN A 59 5.71 15.32 -11.22
C GLN A 59 5.04 16.03 -10.03
N ASP A 60 3.85 15.56 -9.63
CA ASP A 60 3.05 16.06 -8.50
C ASP A 60 3.01 15.05 -7.34
N PHE A 61 4.02 14.18 -7.25
CA PHE A 61 4.12 13.17 -6.20
C PHE A 61 4.82 13.69 -4.95
N CYS A 62 4.37 13.19 -3.82
CA CYS A 62 5.02 13.33 -2.52
C CYS A 62 5.23 11.93 -1.93
N ILE A 63 6.20 11.81 -1.03
CA ILE A 63 6.42 10.62 -0.22
C ILE A 63 6.12 10.95 1.24
N ALA A 64 5.36 10.06 1.89
CA ALA A 64 5.14 10.07 3.32
C ALA A 64 6.00 8.99 3.99
N THR A 65 6.58 9.36 5.14
CA THR A 65 7.04 8.39 6.15
C THR A 65 5.92 8.22 7.16
N ILE A 66 5.44 6.99 7.33
CA ILE A 66 4.35 6.64 8.23
C ILE A 66 4.91 5.72 9.32
N HIS A 67 4.72 6.12 10.57
CA HIS A 67 5.18 5.37 11.72
C HIS A 67 4.08 4.44 12.26
N ILE A 68 4.41 3.17 12.39
CA ILE A 68 3.60 2.14 13.06
C ILE A 68 4.28 1.84 14.41
N PRO A 69 3.65 2.11 15.56
CA PRO A 69 4.17 1.74 16.87
C PRO A 69 4.47 0.24 16.97
N ASP A 70 5.57 -0.11 17.64
CA ASP A 70 6.09 -1.49 17.68
C ASP A 70 5.20 -2.48 18.47
N ASP A 71 4.28 -1.97 19.29
CA ASP A 71 3.32 -2.74 20.06
C ASP A 71 2.00 -3.02 19.31
N ILE A 72 1.80 -2.42 18.12
CA ILE A 72 0.66 -2.76 17.26
C ILE A 72 0.91 -4.14 16.64
N ALA A 73 0.00 -5.09 16.90
CA ALA A 73 0.07 -6.42 16.31
C ALA A 73 -0.11 -6.37 14.79
N ILE A 74 0.79 -7.05 14.07
CA ILE A 74 0.79 -7.15 12.61
C ILE A 74 0.39 -8.56 12.20
N LYS A 75 -0.67 -8.70 11.40
CA LYS A 75 -0.97 -9.96 10.71
C LYS A 75 0.01 -10.15 9.57
N VAL A 76 0.63 -11.32 9.46
CA VAL A 76 1.61 -11.61 8.40
C VAL A 76 1.05 -12.67 7.47
N LEU A 77 1.02 -12.36 6.17
CA LEU A 77 0.82 -13.36 5.12
C LEU A 77 2.15 -13.61 4.42
N THR A 78 2.47 -14.88 4.25
CA THR A 78 3.63 -15.35 3.50
C THR A 78 3.19 -15.83 2.12
N LYS A 79 4.15 -16.08 1.23
CA LYS A 79 3.87 -16.64 -0.11
C LYS A 79 3.05 -17.94 -0.07
N LYS A 80 3.13 -18.71 1.02
CA LYS A 80 2.40 -19.99 1.20
C LYS A 80 0.93 -19.79 1.54
N ASP A 81 0.58 -18.63 2.07
CA ASP A 81 -0.79 -18.28 2.46
C ASP A 81 -1.60 -17.70 1.28
N LEU A 82 -0.93 -17.47 0.15
CA LEU A 82 -1.52 -16.83 -1.02
C LEU A 82 -1.96 -17.87 -2.08
N PRO A 83 -3.05 -17.60 -2.81
CA PRO A 83 -3.52 -18.48 -3.86
C PRO A 83 -2.47 -18.64 -4.97
N SER A 84 -2.53 -19.76 -5.69
CA SER A 84 -1.69 -20.01 -6.86
C SER A 84 -1.84 -18.88 -7.88
N GLY A 85 -0.73 -18.35 -8.38
CA GLY A 85 -0.73 -17.29 -9.39
C GLY A 85 -1.00 -15.89 -8.84
N TRP A 86 -0.95 -15.64 -7.52
CA TRP A 86 -1.20 -14.33 -6.90
C TRP A 86 -0.43 -13.14 -7.51
N GLN A 87 0.70 -13.39 -8.17
CA GLN A 87 1.49 -12.36 -8.87
C GLN A 87 0.99 -12.02 -10.28
N SER A 88 -0.02 -12.73 -10.80
CA SER A 88 -0.53 -12.46 -12.14
C SER A 88 -1.20 -11.09 -12.24
N LEU A 89 -1.17 -10.55 -13.46
CA LEU A 89 -1.73 -9.25 -13.82
C LEU A 89 -3.27 -9.30 -13.98
N ALA A 90 -3.86 -10.49 -14.05
CA ALA A 90 -5.32 -10.62 -14.09
C ALA A 90 -5.96 -10.09 -12.79
N PRO A 91 -7.21 -9.60 -12.82
CA PRO A 91 -7.96 -9.34 -11.60
C PRO A 91 -7.99 -10.58 -10.70
N PHE A 92 -7.71 -10.42 -9.41
CA PHE A 92 -7.72 -11.52 -8.43
C PHE A 92 -8.78 -11.29 -7.36
N PRO A 93 -10.04 -11.69 -7.60
CA PRO A 93 -11.09 -11.67 -6.58
C PRO A 93 -10.69 -12.40 -5.30
N ALA A 94 -9.88 -13.47 -5.41
CA ALA A 94 -9.39 -14.21 -4.26
C ALA A 94 -8.46 -13.39 -3.35
N LEU A 95 -7.63 -12.48 -3.91
CA LEU A 95 -6.77 -11.61 -3.10
C LEU A 95 -7.57 -10.47 -2.45
N GLN A 96 -8.56 -9.94 -3.18
CA GLN A 96 -9.48 -8.93 -2.63
C GLN A 96 -10.27 -9.51 -1.46
N ALA A 97 -10.80 -10.72 -1.58
CA ALA A 97 -11.53 -11.39 -0.51
C ALA A 97 -10.69 -11.56 0.77
N ILE A 98 -9.40 -11.89 0.65
CA ILE A 98 -8.48 -11.98 1.80
C ILE A 98 -8.38 -10.63 2.53
N GLY A 99 -8.26 -9.54 1.78
CA GLY A 99 -8.13 -8.21 2.36
C GLY A 99 -9.46 -7.64 2.88
N ASP A 100 -10.57 -7.90 2.19
CA ASP A 100 -11.92 -7.55 2.62
C ASP A 100 -12.24 -8.24 3.97
N GLU A 101 -11.99 -9.56 4.08
CA GLU A 101 -12.16 -10.29 5.34
C GLU A 101 -11.26 -9.72 6.46
N TRP A 102 -10.01 -9.37 6.15
CA TRP A 102 -9.12 -8.75 7.12
C TRP A 102 -9.63 -7.39 7.61
N VAL A 103 -10.18 -6.56 6.72
CA VAL A 103 -10.79 -5.27 7.06
C VAL A 103 -12.03 -5.48 7.93
N ASP A 104 -12.93 -6.35 7.51
CA ASP A 104 -14.23 -6.60 8.16
C ASP A 104 -14.10 -7.20 9.54
N THR A 105 -13.17 -8.14 9.71
CA THR A 105 -12.92 -8.76 11.02
C THR A 105 -12.23 -7.82 12.00
N ALA A 106 -11.56 -6.78 11.50
CA ALA A 106 -10.88 -5.73 12.27
C ALA A 106 -10.05 -6.27 13.45
N ARG A 107 -9.42 -7.44 13.31
CA ARG A 107 -8.59 -8.06 14.37
C ARG A 107 -7.18 -7.50 14.46
N TYR A 108 -6.69 -6.92 13.36
CA TYR A 108 -5.34 -6.37 13.25
C TYR A 108 -5.39 -5.06 12.49
N ALA A 109 -4.70 -4.02 13.01
CA ALA A 109 -4.61 -2.73 12.34
C ALA A 109 -3.75 -2.78 11.07
N VAL A 110 -2.78 -3.70 11.02
CA VAL A 110 -1.79 -3.80 9.94
C VAL A 110 -1.71 -5.22 9.41
N LEU A 111 -1.69 -5.34 8.09
CA LEU A 111 -1.44 -6.57 7.36
C LEU A 111 -0.14 -6.43 6.57
N ARG A 112 0.85 -7.26 6.89
CA ARG A 112 2.08 -7.42 6.11
C ARG A 112 1.88 -8.49 5.06
N ILE A 113 2.19 -8.15 3.81
CA ILE A 113 2.04 -9.01 2.64
C ILE A 113 3.31 -8.96 1.77
N PRO A 114 3.66 -10.01 1.02
CA PRO A 114 4.73 -9.94 0.04
C PRO A 114 4.35 -8.97 -1.08
N SER A 115 5.30 -8.20 -1.60
CA SER A 115 5.07 -7.40 -2.81
C SER A 115 4.92 -8.31 -4.02
N VAL A 116 3.98 -7.97 -4.91
CA VAL A 116 3.83 -8.68 -6.19
C VAL A 116 5.07 -8.47 -7.08
N VAL A 117 5.71 -7.30 -6.96
CA VAL A 117 6.82 -6.90 -7.81
C VAL A 117 8.14 -7.54 -7.36
N ILE A 118 8.43 -7.48 -6.06
CA ILE A 118 9.61 -8.10 -5.45
C ILE A 118 9.13 -8.96 -4.28
N ALA A 119 9.00 -10.27 -4.51
CA ALA A 119 8.34 -11.18 -3.58
C ALA A 119 9.11 -11.39 -2.26
N GLU A 120 10.37 -11.00 -2.21
CA GLU A 120 11.25 -11.00 -1.02
C GLU A 120 11.04 -9.75 -0.15
N GLU A 121 10.46 -8.68 -0.71
CA GLU A 121 10.08 -7.48 0.02
C GLU A 121 8.59 -7.48 0.37
N ASN A 122 8.18 -6.56 1.23
CA ASN A 122 6.84 -6.57 1.81
C ASN A 122 6.18 -5.20 1.70
N ASN A 123 4.88 -5.23 1.39
CA ASN A 123 3.97 -4.12 1.58
C ASN A 123 3.27 -4.25 2.94
N TYR A 124 2.84 -3.12 3.47
CA TYR A 124 2.09 -3.04 4.72
C TYR A 124 0.78 -2.32 4.42
N LEU A 125 -0.33 -3.00 4.62
CA LEU A 125 -1.66 -2.45 4.47
C LEU A 125 -2.15 -2.01 5.85
N ILE A 126 -2.75 -0.83 5.92
CA ILE A 126 -3.33 -0.32 7.17
C ILE A 126 -4.85 -0.29 7.02
N ASN A 127 -5.54 -0.85 8.00
CA ASN A 127 -7.00 -0.77 8.12
C ASN A 127 -7.34 0.51 8.89
N PRO A 128 -7.85 1.56 8.23
CA PRO A 128 -8.15 2.83 8.88
C PRO A 128 -9.36 2.78 9.82
N GLN A 129 -10.16 1.71 9.76
CA GLN A 129 -11.32 1.50 10.64
C GLN A 129 -10.98 0.76 11.93
N HIS A 130 -9.75 0.23 12.05
CA HIS A 130 -9.31 -0.46 13.27
C HIS A 130 -9.12 0.54 14.43
N PRO A 131 -9.47 0.19 15.68
CA PRO A 131 -9.31 1.10 16.83
C PRO A 131 -7.89 1.66 17.02
N ASP A 132 -6.86 0.85 16.80
CA ASP A 132 -5.46 1.28 16.86
C ASP A 132 -4.98 2.12 15.67
N ALA A 133 -5.78 2.31 14.60
CA ALA A 133 -5.34 3.02 13.41
C ALA A 133 -4.94 4.48 13.69
N GLY A 134 -5.60 5.13 14.67
CA GLY A 134 -5.26 6.49 15.09
C GLY A 134 -3.88 6.64 15.72
N ARG A 135 -3.22 5.53 16.09
CA ARG A 135 -1.85 5.50 16.61
C ARG A 135 -0.80 5.44 15.50
N ILE A 136 -1.21 5.13 14.27
CA ILE A 136 -0.35 5.10 13.08
C ILE A 136 -0.36 6.50 12.46
N THR A 137 0.79 7.16 12.44
CA THR A 137 0.88 8.59 12.12
C THR A 137 1.88 8.87 11.01
N ILE A 138 1.63 9.95 10.26
CA ILE A 138 2.62 10.48 9.32
C ILE A 138 3.64 11.29 10.14
N THR A 139 4.91 10.94 10.02
CA THR A 139 6.01 11.64 10.71
C THR A 139 6.74 12.62 9.82
N ASP A 140 6.70 12.41 8.50
CA ASP A 140 7.32 13.28 7.50
C ASP A 140 6.57 13.20 6.17
N THR A 141 6.51 14.32 5.46
CA THR A 141 6.07 14.37 4.06
C THR A 141 6.95 15.31 3.27
N GLN A 142 7.39 14.88 2.09
CA GLN A 142 8.23 15.70 1.22
C GLN A 142 7.91 15.46 -0.26
N PRO A 143 8.17 16.44 -1.14
CA PRO A 143 8.07 16.23 -2.58
C PRO A 143 8.92 15.04 -3.04
N PHE A 144 8.38 14.25 -3.95
CA PHE A 144 9.07 13.12 -4.54
C PHE A 144 9.07 13.22 -6.05
N MET A 145 10.26 13.26 -6.64
CA MET A 145 10.43 13.33 -8.09
C MET A 145 11.09 12.05 -8.60
N PHE A 146 10.46 11.44 -9.60
CA PHE A 146 11.09 10.36 -10.33
C PHE A 146 12.19 10.93 -11.23
N ASP A 147 13.36 10.30 -11.17
CA ASP A 147 14.52 10.69 -11.99
C ASP A 147 14.15 10.68 -13.49
N GLN A 148 14.51 11.75 -14.20
CA GLN A 148 14.18 11.93 -15.62
C GLN A 148 14.76 10.83 -16.51
N ARG A 149 15.83 10.15 -16.08
CA ARG A 149 16.42 9.02 -16.82
C ARG A 149 15.44 7.85 -16.98
N LEU A 150 14.45 7.71 -16.10
CA LEU A 150 13.40 6.69 -16.22
C LEU A 150 12.51 6.90 -17.45
N ARG A 151 12.44 8.11 -18.03
CA ARG A 151 11.64 8.39 -19.24
C ARG A 151 12.39 8.10 -20.56
N LYS A 152 13.68 7.75 -20.50
CA LYS A 152 14.53 7.57 -21.68
C LYS A 152 14.44 6.16 -22.30
N VAL A 153 13.49 5.34 -21.87
CA VAL A 153 13.27 3.97 -22.33
C VAL A 153 12.04 3.90 -23.21
#